data_AF-A0A2V7UZI9-F1
#
_entry.id   AF-A0A2V7UZI9-F1
#
_cell.length_a   1.000
_cell.length_b   1.000
_cell.length_c   1.000
_cell.angle_alpha   90.00
_cell.angle_beta   90.00
_cell.angle_gamma   90.00
#
_symmetry.space_group_name_H-M   'P 1'
#
loop_
_entity.id
_entity.type
_entity.pdbx_description
1 polymer ?
#
loop_
_entity_poly.entity_id
_entity_poly.type
_entity_poly.pdbx_seq_one_letter_code
_entity_poly.pdbx_strand_id
1 'polypeptide(L)'
;MDLPHRRQPRREPTPSAAASPLQGVLDSEARAMLERALQDLPAEQRAVFCLRVFEELSYREIADVLAISIGTVMSRLSRAREKLREALAPYLAAARRAGSEP
;
A
#
# COMPACT_ATOMS: atom_id res chain seq x y z
N MET A 1 -11.96 -47.95 10.95
CA MET A 1 -11.16 -47.11 11.87
C MET A 1 -11.46 -45.67 11.53
N ASP A 2 -12.54 -45.16 12.12
CA ASP A 2 -13.05 -43.80 11.95
C ASP A 2 -12.18 -42.83 12.77
N LEU A 3 -11.52 -41.90 12.09
CA LEU A 3 -10.94 -40.72 12.73
C LEU A 3 -12.00 -39.61 12.70
N PRO A 4 -12.52 -39.14 13.85
CA PRO A 4 -13.47 -38.05 13.83
C PRO A 4 -12.74 -36.79 13.36
N HIS A 5 -13.15 -36.25 12.21
CA HIS A 5 -12.79 -34.91 11.80
C HIS A 5 -13.23 -33.93 12.89
N ARG A 6 -12.25 -33.47 13.68
CA ARG A 6 -12.41 -32.34 14.58
C ARG A 6 -12.80 -31.16 13.70
N ARG A 7 -14.11 -30.90 13.56
CA ARG A 7 -14.63 -29.70 12.91
C ARG A 7 -14.03 -28.54 13.68
N GLN A 8 -13.00 -27.92 13.12
CA GLN A 8 -12.54 -26.63 13.61
C GLN A 8 -13.76 -25.72 13.59
N PRO A 9 -14.11 -25.06 14.70
CA PRO A 9 -15.15 -24.06 14.65
C PRO A 9 -14.73 -23.06 13.59
N ARG A 10 -15.60 -22.87 12.59
CA ARG A 10 -15.51 -21.77 11.63
C ARG A 10 -15.30 -20.54 12.51
N ARG A 11 -14.12 -19.91 12.46
CA ARG A 11 -13.92 -18.62 13.10
C ARG A 11 -14.92 -17.69 12.43
N GLU A 12 -16.06 -17.50 13.07
CA GLU A 12 -16.98 -16.44 12.72
C GLU A 12 -16.15 -15.16 12.77
N PRO A 13 -16.10 -14.37 11.69
CA PRO A 13 -15.52 -13.05 11.78
C PRO A 13 -16.37 -12.33 12.82
N THR A 14 -15.81 -12.11 14.01
CA THR A 14 -16.40 -11.18 14.97
C THR A 14 -16.63 -9.89 14.21
N PRO A 15 -17.83 -9.31 14.22
CA PRO A 15 -18.02 -7.97 13.71
C PRO A 15 -17.13 -7.08 14.58
N SER A 16 -15.93 -6.77 14.08
CA SER A 16 -15.22 -5.59 14.57
C SER A 16 -16.26 -4.49 14.48
N ALA A 17 -16.55 -3.86 15.61
CA ALA A 17 -17.41 -2.68 15.66
C ALA A 17 -17.12 -1.87 14.40
N ALA A 18 -18.13 -1.69 13.54
CA ALA A 18 -18.00 -0.97 12.29
C ALA A 18 -17.10 0.22 12.55
N ALA A 19 -15.98 0.33 11.81
CA ALA A 19 -14.93 1.31 12.07
C ALA A 19 -15.58 2.61 12.57
N SER A 20 -15.23 3.04 13.78
CA SER A 20 -15.82 4.23 14.41
C SER A 20 -15.93 5.35 13.37
N PRO A 21 -16.98 6.19 13.37
CA PRO A 21 -17.06 7.30 12.41
C PRO A 21 -15.75 8.11 12.30
N LEU A 22 -15.02 8.25 13.42
CA LEU A 22 -13.69 8.83 13.44
C LEU A 22 -12.64 8.02 12.65
N GLN A 23 -12.62 6.69 12.82
CA GLN A 23 -11.73 5.79 12.07
C GLN A 23 -12.02 5.84 10.57
N GLY A 24 -13.30 5.89 10.17
CA GLY A 24 -13.70 6.03 8.77
C GLY A 24 -13.21 7.36 8.15
N VAL A 25 -13.27 8.45 8.91
CA VAL A 25 -12.73 9.76 8.48
C VAL A 25 -11.21 9.67 8.30
N LEU A 26 -10.48 9.15 9.29
CA LEU A 26 -9.02 8.99 9.21
C LEU A 26 -8.58 8.15 8.00
N ASP A 27 -9.24 7.01 7.76
CA ASP A 27 -8.94 6.14 6.62
C ASP A 27 -9.19 6.85 5.27
N SER A 28 -10.25 7.66 5.18
CA SER A 28 -10.56 8.43 3.98
C SER A 28 -9.53 9.54 3.70
N GLU A 29 -9.05 10.22 4.75
CA GLU A 29 -7.99 11.23 4.65
C GLU A 29 -6.65 10.59 4.25
N ALA A 30 -6.31 9.43 4.83
CA ALA A 30 -5.14 8.65 4.45
C ALA A 30 -5.12 8.34 2.96
N ARG A 31 -6.27 7.87 2.46
CA ARG A 31 -6.45 7.49 1.06
C ARG A 31 -6.34 8.68 0.13
N ALA A 32 -7.04 9.78 0.44
CA ALA A 32 -6.98 11.00 -0.36
C ALA A 32 -5.54 11.55 -0.45
N MET A 33 -4.79 11.47 0.65
CA MET A 33 -3.37 11.87 0.68
C MET A 33 -2.48 10.95 -0.15
N LEU A 34 -2.67 9.63 -0.08
CA LEU A 34 -1.94 8.68 -0.91
C LEU A 34 -2.22 8.93 -2.40
N GLU A 35 -3.49 9.14 -2.77
CA GLU A 35 -3.89 9.44 -4.14
C GLU A 35 -3.22 10.74 -4.63
N ARG A 36 -3.21 11.79 -3.79
CA ARG A 36 -2.52 13.05 -4.09
C ARG A 36 -1.00 12.84 -4.27
N ALA A 37 -0.36 12.12 -3.35
CA ALA A 37 1.07 11.87 -3.39
C ALA A 37 1.47 11.07 -4.65
N LEU A 38 0.65 10.11 -5.07
CA LEU A 38 0.84 9.39 -6.33
C LEU A 38 0.66 10.32 -7.55
N GLN A 39 -0.33 11.21 -7.52
CA GLN A 39 -0.56 12.20 -8.60
C GLN A 39 0.60 13.19 -8.76
N ASP A 40 1.24 13.59 -7.66
CA ASP A 40 2.38 14.51 -7.64
C ASP A 40 3.70 13.87 -8.10
N LEU A 41 3.76 12.54 -8.19
CA LEU A 41 4.91 11.87 -8.80
C LEU A 41 5.01 12.22 -10.30
N PRO A 42 6.23 12.47 -10.81
CA PRO A 42 6.47 12.48 -12.25
C PRO A 42 5.91 11.22 -12.91
N ALA A 43 5.27 11.37 -14.07
CA ALA A 43 4.54 10.28 -14.74
C ALA A 43 5.39 9.01 -14.88
N GLU A 44 6.68 9.16 -15.21
CA GLU A 44 7.61 8.06 -15.34
C GLU A 44 7.90 7.32 -14.03
N GLN A 45 7.95 8.03 -12.90
CA GLN A 45 8.16 7.46 -11.57
C GLN A 45 6.91 6.75 -11.09
N ARG A 46 5.74 7.38 -11.31
CA ARG A 46 4.43 6.79 -11.01
C ARG A 46 4.21 5.49 -11.78
N ALA A 47 4.47 5.49 -13.09
CA ALA A 47 4.26 4.31 -13.93
C ALA A 47 5.04 3.09 -13.41
N VAL A 48 6.34 3.27 -13.14
CA VAL A 48 7.19 2.19 -12.63
C VAL A 48 6.73 1.73 -11.23
N PHE A 49 6.33 2.66 -10.36
CA PHE A 49 5.81 2.33 -9.04
C PHE A 49 4.51 1.54 -9.11
N CYS A 50 3.55 1.98 -9.94
CA CYS A 50 2.26 1.32 -10.09
C CYS A 50 2.41 -0.10 -10.66
N LEU A 51 3.20 -0.27 -11.71
CA LEU A 51 3.47 -1.60 -12.27
C LEU A 51 4.13 -2.54 -11.25
N ARG A 52 4.96 -1.99 -10.35
CA ARG A 52 5.60 -2.80 -9.31
C ARG A 52 4.65 -3.18 -8.18
N VAL A 53 3.79 -2.26 -7.75
CA VAL A 53 3.01 -2.41 -6.50
C VAL A 53 1.62 -2.97 -6.77
N PHE A 54 0.98 -2.61 -7.87
CA PHE A 54 -0.38 -3.04 -8.20
C PHE A 54 -0.40 -4.21 -9.19
N GLU A 55 0.51 -4.21 -10.16
CA GLU A 55 0.62 -5.29 -11.15
C GLU A 55 1.66 -6.35 -10.77
N GLU A 56 2.36 -6.16 -9.64
CA GLU A 56 3.38 -7.06 -9.08
C GLU A 56 4.52 -7.47 -10.05
N LEU A 57 4.74 -6.69 -11.11
CA LEU A 57 5.73 -7.02 -12.14
C LEU A 57 7.18 -7.01 -11.59
N SER A 58 8.01 -7.90 -12.13
CA SER A 58 9.44 -7.89 -11.89
C SER A 58 10.11 -6.68 -12.56
N TYR A 59 11.31 -6.32 -12.11
CA TYR A 59 12.04 -5.18 -12.71
C TYR A 59 12.37 -5.40 -14.19
N ARG A 60 12.51 -6.66 -14.62
CA ARG A 60 12.73 -7.03 -16.02
C ARG A 60 11.45 -6.82 -16.83
N GLU A 61 10.31 -7.33 -16.37
CA GLU A 61 9.02 -7.13 -17.05
C GLU A 61 8.65 -5.65 -17.15
N ILE A 62 8.92 -4.86 -16.11
CA ILE A 62 8.69 -3.40 -16.17
C ILE A 62 9.62 -2.72 -17.19
N ALA A 63 10.89 -3.14 -17.25
CA ALA A 63 11.84 -2.64 -18.24
C ALA A 63 11.36 -2.94 -19.67
N ASP A 64 10.84 -4.15 -19.89
CA ASP A 64 10.31 -4.58 -21.19
C ASP A 64 9.03 -3.82 -21.56
N VAL A 65 8.06 -3.70 -20.65
CA VAL A 65 6.78 -2.99 -20.86
C VAL A 65 6.99 -1.51 -21.18
N LEU A 66 7.92 -0.85 -20.50
CA LEU A 66 8.18 0.58 -20.66
C LEU A 66 9.28 0.89 -21.67
N ALA A 67 9.91 -0.12 -22.27
CA ALA A 67 11.05 0.01 -23.18
C ALA A 67 12.21 0.86 -22.61
N ILE A 68 12.62 0.57 -21.36
CA ILE A 68 13.70 1.26 -20.65
C ILE A 68 14.69 0.27 -20.04
N SER A 69 15.86 0.73 -19.60
CA SER A 69 16.82 -0.15 -18.91
C SER A 69 16.36 -0.54 -17.49
N ILE A 70 16.77 -1.72 -17.00
CA ILE A 70 16.54 -2.14 -15.61
C ILE A 70 17.15 -1.12 -14.61
N GLY A 71 18.30 -0.51 -14.93
CA GLY A 71 18.88 0.56 -14.11
C GLY A 71 18.00 1.80 -14.02
N THR A 72 17.30 2.13 -15.11
CA THR A 72 16.28 3.20 -15.14
C THR A 72 15.07 2.83 -14.27
N VAL A 73 14.60 1.57 -14.33
CA VAL A 73 13.52 1.06 -13.45
C VAL A 73 13.91 1.22 -11.98
N MET A 74 15.10 0.76 -11.59
CA MET A 74 15.58 0.84 -10.21
C MET A 74 15.69 2.28 -9.71
N SER A 75 16.28 3.17 -10.52
CA SER A 75 16.44 4.58 -10.15
C SER A 75 15.11 5.33 -10.07
N ARG A 76 14.17 5.07 -10.99
CA ARG A 76 12.81 5.64 -10.94
C ARG A 76 12.03 5.13 -9.72
N LEU A 77 12.10 3.83 -9.40
CA LEU A 77 11.48 3.27 -8.20
C LEU A 77 12.04 3.87 -6.92
N SER A 78 13.36 4.01 -6.84
CA SER A 78 14.01 4.61 -5.67
C SER A 78 13.51 6.03 -5.42
N ARG A 79 13.49 6.85 -6.47
CA ARG A 79 13.00 8.24 -6.40
C ARG A 79 11.50 8.32 -6.11
N ALA A 80 10.69 7.43 -6.68
CA ALA A 80 9.26 7.35 -6.40
C ALA A 80 9.00 7.06 -4.91
N ARG A 81 9.66 6.03 -4.37
CA ARG A 81 9.53 5.67 -2.95
C ARG A 81 9.97 6.79 -2.02
N GLU A 82 11.06 7.48 -2.34
CA GLU A 82 11.54 8.57 -1.51
C GLU A 82 10.53 9.73 -1.45
N LYS A 83 10.00 10.14 -2.60
CA LYS A 83 8.97 11.19 -2.66
C LYS A 83 7.69 10.80 -1.93
N LEU A 84 7.23 9.56 -2.10
CA LEU A 84 6.05 9.06 -1.38
C LEU A 84 6.29 9.01 0.12
N ARG A 85 7.48 8.57 0.56
CA ARG A 85 7.86 8.55 1.97
C ARG A 85 7.84 9.95 2.57
N GLU A 86 8.39 10.94 1.88
CA GLU A 86 8.38 12.34 2.31
C GLU A 86 6.96 12.91 2.38
N ALA A 87 6.16 12.70 1.32
CA ALA A 87 4.78 13.20 1.25
C ALA A 87 3.87 12.59 2.33
N LEU A 88 4.09 11.32 2.69
CA LEU A 88 3.26 10.59 3.64
C LEU A 88 3.80 10.60 5.08
N ALA A 89 5.03 11.09 5.31
CA ALA A 89 5.67 11.11 6.63
C ALA A 89 4.80 11.75 7.74
N PRO A 90 4.12 12.91 7.51
CA PRO A 90 3.27 13.52 8.54
C PRO A 90 2.12 12.59 8.97
N TYR A 91 1.55 11.85 8.01
CA TYR A 91 0.42 10.96 8.24
C TYR A 91 0.85 9.66 8.91
N LEU A 92 1.96 9.06 8.49
CA LEU A 92 2.51 7.86 9.15
C LEU A 92 2.88 8.14 10.61
N ALA A 93 3.34 9.35 10.92
CA ALA A 93 3.58 9.79 12.29
C ALA A 93 2.27 9.95 13.09
N ALA A 94 1.20 10.46 12.47
CA ALA A 94 -0.12 10.58 13.09
C ALA A 94 -0.76 9.20 13.34
N ALA A 95 -0.74 8.30 12.36
CA ALA A 95 -1.27 6.95 12.47
C ALA A 95 -0.57 6.14 13.59
N ARG A 96 0.75 6.29 13.75
CA ARG A 96 1.50 5.66 14.86
C ARG A 96 1.05 6.15 16.23
N ARG A 97 0.67 7.42 16.37
CA ARG A 97 0.15 7.97 17.62
C ARG A 97 -1.27 7.47 17.91
N ALA A 98 -2.13 7.43 16.90
CA ALA A 98 -3.51 6.94 17.03
C ALA A 98 -3.58 5.43 17.37
N GLY A 99 -2.66 4.62 16.82
CA GLY A 99 -2.55 3.20 17.17
C GLY A 99 -1.93 2.89 18.53
N SER A 100 -1.60 3.91 19.34
CA SER A 100 -0.99 3.78 20.67
C SER A 100 -1.95 4.11 21.82
N GLU A 101 -3.26 4.19 21.58
CA GLU A 101 -4.24 4.31 22.68
C GLU A 101 -4.45 2.95 23.38
N PRO A 102 -4.25 2.88 24.72
CA PRO A 102 -4.43 1.67 25.53
C PRO A 102 -5.90 1.32 25.80
#